data_AF-A0A918M3R0-F1
#
_entry.id   AF-A0A918M3R0-F1
#
_cell.length_a   1.000
_cell.length_b   1.000
_cell.length_c   1.000
_cell.angle_alpha   90.00
_cell.angle_beta   90.00
_cell.angle_gamma   90.00
#
_symmetry.space_group_name_H-M   'P 1'
#
loop_
_entity.id
_entity.type
_entity.pdbx_description
1 polymer ?
#
loop_
_entity_poly.entity_id
_entity_poly.type
_entity_poly.pdbx_seq_one_letter_code
_entity_poly.pdbx_strand_id
1 'polypeptide(L)'
;MPYLTTSKHNAHRTRPAGPVRATLLLSALAVTAACSGPGGVDLGTDWKGSRTFALANVDGLVTVVGINPDKPRAESLAVVPQQADDDDAVSPQLVELAGGRWVVTVPRKGGKPDRRYELDVEDHTLDGMSGDGRLRRILPGKTLVAEVAGLPDGKSADGAARSSVLVRDPARWTTERELTVPGTVDFAASDRASDTVCLGSSTEDGSRAGTRVSVADLAGGKVTPVPVPSGLDVKDLACPSGHPVIVGSPASAKSGGIKVSLDRTTSATVVTVDGGRVDAVAATDTSIVVAAAAGNDTELVELDAAGGKELRRARVEDLAASSAITPTSAGWLVYAEESVTRVNLTTGETKRFDLPGTLLDS
;
A
#
# COMPACT_ATOMS: atom_id res chain seq x y z
N MET A 1 -35.80 -35.06 -49.11
CA MET A 1 -36.92 -34.61 -49.96
C MET A 1 -37.10 -33.11 -49.76
N PRO A 2 -37.18 -32.31 -50.84
CA PRO A 2 -37.28 -30.85 -50.78
C PRO A 2 -38.73 -30.35 -51.00
N TYR A 3 -38.88 -29.06 -51.34
CA TYR A 3 -40.11 -28.24 -51.49
C TYR A 3 -40.63 -27.67 -50.15
N LEU A 4 -41.02 -26.39 -50.04
CA LEU A 4 -41.60 -25.51 -51.07
C LEU A 4 -40.85 -24.20 -51.37
N THR A 5 -41.04 -23.74 -52.61
CA THR A 5 -40.54 -22.51 -53.24
C THR A 5 -41.56 -21.36 -53.22
N THR A 6 -41.11 -20.17 -53.67
CA THR A 6 -41.83 -19.03 -54.33
C THR A 6 -42.02 -17.76 -53.46
N SER A 7 -42.01 -16.52 -54.00
CA SER A 7 -41.55 -15.97 -55.29
C SER A 7 -41.41 -14.42 -55.21
N LYS A 8 -40.51 -13.86 -56.05
CA LYS A 8 -40.47 -12.51 -56.67
C LYS A 8 -41.69 -11.59 -56.43
N HIS A 9 -41.58 -10.29 -56.12
CA HIS A 9 -41.21 -9.15 -57.00
C HIS A 9 -41.36 -7.83 -56.15
N ASN A 10 -40.97 -6.60 -56.53
CA ASN A 10 -40.38 -6.00 -57.74
C ASN A 10 -39.53 -4.73 -57.38
N ALA A 11 -39.06 -3.95 -58.38
CA ALA A 11 -38.44 -2.63 -58.18
C ALA A 11 -39.04 -1.52 -59.09
N HIS A 12 -39.17 -0.29 -58.57
CA HIS A 12 -39.32 0.99 -59.30
C HIS A 12 -38.89 2.13 -58.36
N ARG A 13 -37.78 2.86 -58.59
CA ARG A 13 -37.51 3.99 -59.53
C ARG A 13 -38.13 5.37 -59.16
N THR A 14 -37.22 6.27 -58.72
CA THR A 14 -37.07 7.73 -59.02
C THR A 14 -38.09 8.79 -58.53
N ARG A 15 -37.62 9.63 -57.58
CA ARG A 15 -37.42 11.13 -57.60
C ARG A 15 -38.52 12.08 -58.18
N PRO A 16 -38.50 13.40 -57.87
CA PRO A 16 -38.29 14.10 -56.58
C PRO A 16 -39.21 15.34 -56.37
N ALA A 17 -39.40 15.83 -55.13
CA ALA A 17 -39.76 17.22 -54.84
C ALA A 17 -39.54 17.59 -53.36
N GLY A 18 -39.09 18.82 -53.08
CA GLY A 18 -39.29 19.49 -51.79
C GLY A 18 -40.01 20.83 -52.04
N PRO A 19 -40.02 21.80 -51.11
CA PRO A 19 -39.63 21.71 -49.70
C PRO A 19 -40.74 22.20 -48.74
N VAL A 20 -40.75 21.75 -47.49
CA VAL A 20 -41.46 22.46 -46.41
C VAL A 20 -40.53 22.62 -45.21
N ARG A 21 -40.37 23.86 -44.76
CA ARG A 21 -39.63 24.21 -43.54
C ARG A 21 -40.41 23.71 -42.33
N ALA A 22 -39.80 22.86 -41.51
CA ALA A 22 -40.26 22.57 -40.16
C ALA A 22 -39.13 22.90 -39.18
N THR A 23 -39.29 24.02 -38.47
CA THR A 23 -38.35 24.45 -37.44
C THR A 23 -38.56 23.58 -36.19
N LEU A 24 -37.68 22.63 -35.95
CA LEU A 24 -37.64 21.86 -34.71
C LEU A 24 -36.36 22.18 -33.95
N LEU A 25 -36.52 22.98 -32.89
CA LEU A 25 -35.53 23.14 -31.84
C LEU A 25 -35.39 21.79 -31.11
N LEU A 26 -34.42 20.97 -31.52
CA LEU A 26 -33.86 20.00 -30.60
C LEU A 26 -32.85 20.72 -29.72
N SER A 27 -33.26 20.97 -28.48
CA SER A 27 -32.33 21.16 -27.36
C SER A 27 -31.39 19.96 -27.32
N ALA A 28 -30.14 20.20 -27.69
CA ALA A 28 -29.07 19.23 -27.51
C ALA A 28 -28.86 19.06 -26.00
N LEU A 29 -29.49 18.03 -25.42
CA LEU A 29 -28.97 17.36 -24.25
C LEU A 29 -27.60 16.81 -24.65
N ALA A 30 -26.57 17.62 -24.39
CA ALA A 30 -25.21 17.16 -24.38
C ALA A 30 -25.12 16.14 -23.23
N VAL A 31 -25.34 14.88 -23.57
CA VAL A 31 -24.94 13.76 -22.71
C VAL A 31 -23.43 13.90 -22.60
N THR A 32 -22.98 14.48 -21.48
CA THR A 32 -21.61 14.33 -21.01
C THR A 32 -21.43 12.84 -20.78
N ALA A 33 -20.91 12.16 -21.80
CA ALA A 33 -20.44 10.80 -21.66
C ALA A 33 -19.33 10.86 -20.61
N ALA A 34 -19.64 10.43 -19.38
CA ALA A 34 -18.63 10.04 -18.44
C ALA A 34 -17.77 8.99 -19.15
N CYS A 35 -16.47 9.21 -19.18
CA CYS A 35 -15.53 8.28 -19.79
C CYS A 35 -15.34 7.10 -18.84
N SER A 36 -16.38 6.27 -18.71
CA SER A 36 -16.31 5.03 -17.95
C SER A 36 -15.20 4.18 -18.53
N GLY A 37 -14.20 3.92 -17.70
CA GLY A 37 -13.00 3.18 -18.07
C GLY A 37 -13.27 1.68 -18.22
N PRO A 38 -12.22 0.90 -18.47
CA PRO A 38 -12.30 -0.55 -18.50
C PRO A 38 -12.97 -1.10 -17.23
N GLY A 39 -14.00 -1.93 -17.38
CA GLY A 39 -14.75 -2.49 -16.24
C GLY A 39 -15.91 -1.63 -15.72
N GLY A 40 -16.05 -0.38 -16.16
CA GLY A 40 -17.16 0.51 -15.75
C GLY A 40 -16.83 1.50 -14.63
N VAL A 41 -15.60 1.49 -14.11
CA VAL A 41 -15.10 2.52 -13.19
C VAL A 41 -14.92 3.83 -13.96
N ASP A 42 -15.53 4.92 -13.50
CA ASP A 42 -15.26 6.25 -14.05
C ASP A 42 -13.83 6.70 -13.67
N LEU A 43 -12.98 6.88 -14.68
CA LEU A 43 -11.62 7.37 -14.47
C LEU A 43 -11.62 8.90 -14.32
N GLY A 44 -10.84 9.38 -13.37
CA GLY A 44 -10.55 10.80 -13.17
C GLY A 44 -9.83 11.48 -14.34
N THR A 45 -9.52 12.77 -14.15
CA THR A 45 -8.94 13.62 -15.22
C THR A 45 -7.86 14.61 -14.76
N ASP A 46 -7.61 14.77 -13.45
CA ASP A 46 -6.65 15.75 -12.89
C ASP A 46 -5.37 15.09 -12.35
N TRP A 47 -4.86 14.10 -13.10
CA TRP A 47 -3.75 13.22 -12.71
C TRP A 47 -2.40 13.88 -12.52
N LYS A 48 -2.17 15.02 -13.17
CA LYS A 48 -0.87 15.71 -13.16
C LYS A 48 -0.46 16.22 -11.77
N GLY A 49 -1.36 16.19 -10.80
CA GLY A 49 -1.07 16.47 -9.39
C GLY A 49 -1.06 15.24 -8.48
N SER A 50 -1.38 14.04 -8.97
CA SER A 50 -1.29 12.80 -8.18
C SER A 50 0.17 12.42 -7.99
N ARG A 51 0.58 12.23 -6.73
CA ARG A 51 1.99 11.99 -6.35
C ARG A 51 2.18 10.79 -5.42
N THR A 52 1.07 10.20 -4.98
CA THR A 52 1.03 8.99 -4.16
C THR A 52 -0.19 8.21 -4.60
N PHE A 53 -0.09 6.90 -4.55
CA PHE A 53 -1.10 6.00 -5.09
C PHE A 53 -1.46 4.95 -4.04
N ALA A 54 -2.72 4.52 -4.07
CA ALA A 54 -3.25 3.49 -3.20
C ALA A 54 -4.06 2.48 -4.04
N LEU A 55 -4.41 1.33 -3.47
CA LEU A 55 -5.37 0.41 -4.06
C LEU A 55 -6.71 0.54 -3.32
N ALA A 56 -7.79 0.62 -4.08
CA ALA A 56 -9.15 0.62 -3.55
C ALA A 56 -10.05 -0.33 -4.35
N ASN A 57 -11.07 -0.86 -3.69
CA ASN A 57 -12.23 -1.47 -4.33
C ASN A 57 -13.19 -0.36 -4.76
N VAL A 58 -13.32 -0.16 -6.08
CA VAL A 58 -14.26 0.78 -6.70
C VAL A 58 -15.25 -0.04 -7.51
N ASP A 59 -16.54 0.00 -7.14
CA ASP A 59 -17.62 -0.75 -7.79
C ASP A 59 -17.36 -2.27 -7.97
N GLY A 60 -16.64 -2.89 -7.04
CA GLY A 60 -16.27 -4.32 -7.09
C GLY A 60 -14.93 -4.61 -7.78
N LEU A 61 -14.22 -3.58 -8.26
CA LEU A 61 -13.00 -3.71 -9.04
C LEU A 61 -11.79 -3.13 -8.28
N VAL A 62 -10.70 -3.90 -8.24
CA VAL A 62 -9.43 -3.44 -7.69
C VAL A 62 -8.87 -2.35 -8.60
N THR A 63 -8.68 -1.16 -8.04
CA THR A 63 -8.36 0.06 -8.79
C THR A 63 -7.22 0.80 -8.11
N VAL A 64 -6.21 1.19 -8.89
CA VAL A 64 -5.20 2.14 -8.45
C VAL A 64 -5.85 3.52 -8.36
N VAL A 65 -5.80 4.13 -7.20
CA VAL A 65 -6.32 5.48 -6.92
C VAL A 65 -5.14 6.44 -6.85
N GLY A 66 -5.18 7.50 -7.66
CA GLY A 66 -4.21 8.60 -7.59
C GLY A 66 -4.64 9.64 -6.57
N ILE A 67 -3.76 9.97 -5.64
CA ILE A 67 -4.00 10.95 -4.58
C ILE A 67 -3.13 12.18 -4.81
N ASN A 68 -3.78 13.35 -4.80
CA ASN A 68 -3.13 14.64 -4.88
C ASN A 68 -2.96 15.20 -3.45
N PRO A 69 -1.73 15.33 -2.91
CA PRO A 69 -1.53 15.87 -1.57
C PRO A 69 -1.65 17.40 -1.53
N ASP A 70 -1.47 18.10 -2.66
CA ASP A 70 -1.48 19.56 -2.72
C ASP A 70 -2.93 20.08 -2.85
N LYS A 71 -3.73 19.49 -3.74
CA LYS A 71 -5.20 19.65 -3.83
C LYS A 71 -5.86 18.45 -3.14
N PRO A 72 -6.54 18.60 -1.98
CA PRO A 72 -7.09 17.47 -1.21
C PRO A 72 -8.19 16.72 -1.99
N ARG A 73 -7.77 15.72 -2.77
CA ARG A 73 -8.59 15.00 -3.75
C ARG A 73 -7.91 13.67 -4.12
N ALA A 74 -8.74 12.65 -4.33
CA ALA A 74 -8.34 11.39 -4.94
C ALA A 74 -9.25 11.08 -6.14
N GLU A 75 -8.75 10.32 -7.12
CA GLU A 75 -9.51 9.86 -8.29
C GLU A 75 -9.06 8.42 -8.68
N SER A 76 -9.92 7.64 -9.35
CA SER A 76 -9.63 6.29 -9.90
C SER A 76 -8.76 6.33 -11.16
N LEU A 77 -7.51 5.87 -11.10
CA LEU A 77 -6.49 6.03 -12.16
C LEU A 77 -6.49 4.87 -13.15
N ALA A 78 -6.30 3.65 -12.66
CA ALA A 78 -6.15 2.45 -13.49
C ALA A 78 -6.80 1.24 -12.82
N VAL A 79 -7.65 0.52 -13.55
CA VAL A 79 -8.28 -0.71 -13.06
C VAL A 79 -7.31 -1.88 -13.22
N VAL A 80 -7.05 -2.61 -12.14
CA VAL A 80 -6.16 -3.76 -12.13
C VAL A 80 -6.82 -4.92 -12.90
N PRO A 81 -6.15 -5.52 -13.92
CA PRO A 81 -6.78 -6.56 -14.72
C PRO A 81 -7.09 -7.84 -13.92
N GLN A 82 -8.37 -8.01 -13.56
CA GLN A 82 -8.88 -9.18 -12.85
C GLN A 82 -8.92 -10.43 -13.75
N GLN A 83 -8.69 -11.60 -13.14
CA GLN A 83 -8.59 -12.90 -13.78
C GLN A 83 -9.18 -13.99 -12.87
N ALA A 84 -9.76 -15.04 -13.46
CA ALA A 84 -10.49 -16.09 -12.72
C ALA A 84 -9.64 -16.91 -11.70
N ASP A 85 -8.31 -16.75 -11.71
CA ASP A 85 -7.38 -17.38 -10.77
C ASP A 85 -6.55 -16.40 -9.94
N ASP A 86 -6.96 -15.12 -9.85
CA ASP A 86 -6.51 -14.22 -8.78
C ASP A 86 -7.00 -14.75 -7.42
N ASP A 87 -6.29 -14.46 -6.33
CA ASP A 87 -6.65 -14.92 -4.97
C ASP A 87 -7.34 -13.82 -4.15
N ASP A 88 -8.66 -13.92 -4.01
CA ASP A 88 -9.48 -12.93 -3.30
C ASP A 88 -9.32 -13.01 -1.77
N ALA A 89 -8.57 -14.00 -1.26
CA ALA A 89 -8.27 -14.14 0.17
C ALA A 89 -7.02 -13.35 0.63
N VAL A 90 -6.26 -12.77 -0.31
CA VAL A 90 -5.05 -11.99 -0.01
C VAL A 90 -5.06 -10.69 -0.83
N SER A 91 -5.03 -9.56 -0.14
CA SER A 91 -5.06 -8.23 -0.74
C SER A 91 -3.89 -8.03 -1.73
N PRO A 92 -4.15 -7.51 -2.95
CA PRO A 92 -3.09 -7.04 -3.84
C PRO A 92 -2.26 -5.92 -3.22
N GLN A 93 -0.98 -5.84 -3.60
CA GLN A 93 -0.03 -4.84 -3.07
C GLN A 93 0.32 -3.80 -4.13
N LEU A 94 0.56 -2.56 -3.72
CA LEU A 94 1.07 -1.48 -4.57
C LEU A 94 2.28 -0.84 -3.90
N VAL A 95 3.43 -0.85 -4.60
CA VAL A 95 4.71 -0.48 -4.01
C VAL A 95 5.52 0.41 -4.96
N GLU A 96 5.96 1.56 -4.45
CA GLU A 96 6.93 2.44 -5.13
C GLU A 96 8.37 1.98 -4.88
N LEU A 97 9.08 1.66 -5.97
CA LEU A 97 10.50 1.34 -5.97
C LEU A 97 11.33 2.62 -5.79
N ALA A 98 12.58 2.52 -5.33
CA ALA A 98 13.45 3.70 -5.11
C ALA A 98 13.72 4.55 -6.37
N GLY A 99 13.45 4.04 -7.58
CA GLY A 99 13.48 4.79 -8.83
C GLY A 99 12.18 5.54 -9.19
N GLY A 100 11.17 5.56 -8.31
CA GLY A 100 9.86 6.21 -8.54
C GLY A 100 8.86 5.39 -9.37
N ARG A 101 9.26 4.20 -9.86
CA ARG A 101 8.36 3.25 -10.54
C ARG A 101 7.44 2.58 -9.52
N TRP A 102 6.15 2.45 -9.86
CA TRP A 102 5.15 1.81 -9.01
C TRP A 102 4.79 0.43 -9.57
N VAL A 103 4.78 -0.59 -8.70
CA VAL A 103 4.47 -1.98 -9.05
C VAL A 103 3.24 -2.45 -8.29
N VAL A 104 2.23 -2.91 -9.03
CA VAL A 104 1.07 -3.65 -8.48
C VAL A 104 1.37 -5.14 -8.52
N THR A 105 1.08 -5.86 -7.43
CA THR A 105 1.19 -7.33 -7.35
C THR A 105 -0.14 -7.94 -6.95
N VAL A 106 -0.65 -8.88 -7.75
CA VAL A 106 -1.93 -9.57 -7.54
C VAL A 106 -1.68 -11.05 -7.22
N PRO A 107 -1.97 -11.48 -5.97
CA PRO A 107 -1.96 -12.88 -5.55
C PRO A 107 -2.74 -13.83 -6.46
N ARG A 108 -2.32 -15.10 -6.55
CA ARG A 108 -2.99 -16.11 -7.38
C ARG A 108 -3.28 -17.44 -6.69
N LYS A 109 -4.48 -17.95 -6.96
CA LYS A 109 -4.99 -19.24 -6.49
C LYS A 109 -4.11 -20.41 -6.94
N GLY A 110 -4.01 -21.42 -6.08
CA GLY A 110 -3.30 -22.67 -6.37
C GLY A 110 -1.77 -22.55 -6.32
N GLY A 111 -1.23 -21.54 -5.65
CA GLY A 111 0.20 -21.40 -5.41
C GLY A 111 1.04 -21.08 -6.64
N LYS A 112 0.43 -20.46 -7.66
CA LYS A 112 1.09 -19.94 -8.87
C LYS A 112 1.86 -18.65 -8.55
N PRO A 113 2.85 -18.24 -9.38
CA PRO A 113 3.49 -16.93 -9.26
C PRO A 113 2.50 -15.78 -9.41
N ASP A 114 2.58 -14.79 -8.53
CA ASP A 114 1.71 -13.60 -8.52
C ASP A 114 1.80 -12.84 -9.85
N ARG A 115 0.70 -12.21 -10.28
CA ARG A 115 0.76 -11.27 -11.41
C ARG A 115 1.42 -9.99 -10.94
N ARG A 116 2.24 -9.38 -11.78
CA ARG A 116 2.87 -8.08 -11.52
C ARG A 116 2.57 -7.14 -12.67
N TYR A 117 2.34 -5.88 -12.36
CA TYR A 117 2.14 -4.81 -13.33
C TYR A 117 2.94 -3.58 -12.93
N GLU A 118 3.60 -2.93 -13.89
CA GLU A 118 4.14 -1.59 -13.70
C GLU A 118 3.02 -0.58 -13.98
N LEU A 119 2.85 0.43 -13.12
CA LEU A 119 1.88 1.49 -13.31
C LEU A 119 2.46 2.57 -14.23
N ASP A 120 1.85 2.74 -15.40
CA ASP A 120 2.07 3.92 -16.22
C ASP A 120 1.12 5.03 -15.76
N VAL A 121 1.71 6.09 -15.18
CA VAL A 121 0.99 7.26 -14.66
C VAL A 121 0.66 8.26 -15.77
N GLU A 122 1.32 8.20 -16.93
CA GLU A 122 1.08 9.09 -18.08
C GLU A 122 -0.03 8.53 -19.00
N ASP A 123 0.00 7.24 -19.29
CA ASP A 123 -0.99 6.55 -20.15
C ASP A 123 -2.17 5.92 -19.35
N HIS A 124 -2.11 5.95 -18.01
CA HIS A 124 -3.10 5.41 -17.06
C HIS A 124 -3.31 3.89 -17.20
N THR A 125 -2.24 3.15 -17.49
CA THR A 125 -2.25 1.71 -17.77
C THR A 125 -1.45 0.91 -16.74
N LEU A 126 -1.61 -0.42 -16.80
CA LEU A 126 -0.90 -1.38 -15.97
C LEU A 126 -0.22 -2.41 -16.87
N ASP A 127 1.09 -2.25 -17.06
CA ASP A 127 1.88 -3.03 -18.01
C ASP A 127 2.38 -4.32 -17.37
N GLY A 128 2.02 -5.46 -17.98
CA GLY A 128 2.30 -6.79 -17.43
C GLY A 128 3.80 -7.10 -17.33
N MET A 129 4.24 -7.41 -16.10
CA MET A 129 5.61 -7.80 -15.80
C MET A 129 5.75 -9.32 -15.61
N SER A 130 6.91 -9.88 -15.95
CA SER A 130 7.26 -11.25 -15.59
C SER A 130 7.63 -11.39 -14.11
N GLY A 131 7.21 -12.47 -13.46
CA GLY A 131 7.64 -12.83 -12.12
C GLY A 131 7.40 -14.32 -11.81
N ASP A 132 8.17 -14.86 -10.88
CA ASP A 132 8.15 -16.27 -10.45
C ASP A 132 7.81 -16.45 -8.94
N GLY A 133 7.88 -15.38 -8.15
CA GLY A 133 7.49 -15.35 -6.75
C GLY A 133 5.97 -15.30 -6.55
N ARG A 134 5.49 -15.91 -5.45
CA ARG A 134 4.08 -15.95 -5.02
C ARG A 134 3.91 -15.49 -3.58
N LEU A 135 2.78 -14.88 -3.23
CA LEU A 135 2.35 -14.54 -1.86
C LEU A 135 3.47 -13.92 -1.00
N ARG A 136 4.23 -12.97 -1.59
CA ARG A 136 5.35 -12.30 -0.93
C ARG A 136 5.08 -10.81 -0.75
N ARG A 137 5.46 -10.26 0.40
CA ARG A 137 5.49 -8.81 0.63
C ARG A 137 6.69 -8.21 -0.08
N ILE A 138 6.46 -7.21 -0.92
CA ILE A 138 7.51 -6.50 -1.65
C ILE A 138 8.01 -5.33 -0.80
N LEU A 139 9.33 -5.28 -0.56
CA LEU A 139 10.00 -4.25 0.23
C LEU A 139 11.15 -3.65 -0.59
N PRO A 140 11.01 -2.42 -1.10
CA PRO A 140 12.04 -1.77 -1.90
C PRO A 140 13.22 -1.28 -1.05
N GLY A 141 14.41 -1.78 -1.36
CA GLY A 141 15.67 -1.13 -1.04
C GLY A 141 15.99 -0.01 -2.02
N LYS A 142 17.19 0.56 -1.90
CA LYS A 142 17.74 1.59 -2.80
C LYS A 142 17.97 1.10 -4.23
N THR A 143 18.51 -0.11 -4.39
CA THR A 143 18.87 -0.70 -5.69
C THR A 143 18.33 -2.12 -5.86
N LEU A 144 18.04 -2.81 -4.76
CA LEU A 144 17.49 -4.16 -4.70
C LEU A 144 16.07 -4.14 -4.12
N VAL A 145 15.32 -5.23 -4.35
CA VAL A 145 14.00 -5.44 -3.75
C VAL A 145 14.01 -6.73 -2.94
N ALA A 146 13.39 -6.73 -1.77
CA ALA A 146 13.16 -7.94 -0.99
C ALA A 146 11.73 -8.44 -1.17
N GLU A 147 11.56 -9.70 -1.56
CA GLU A 147 10.26 -10.40 -1.56
C GLU A 147 10.19 -11.38 -0.39
N VAL A 148 9.54 -10.95 0.70
CA VAL A 148 9.47 -11.68 1.97
C VAL A 148 8.27 -12.62 1.98
N ALA A 149 8.48 -13.90 2.28
CA ALA A 149 7.38 -14.83 2.48
C ALA A 149 6.57 -14.46 3.73
N GLY A 150 5.26 -14.24 3.59
CA GLY A 150 4.37 -13.92 4.72
C GLY A 150 4.06 -15.10 5.63
N LEU A 151 4.37 -16.33 5.20
CA LEU A 151 4.31 -17.55 6.00
C LEU A 151 5.63 -18.34 5.83
N PRO A 152 6.03 -19.15 6.83
CA PRO A 152 7.21 -19.97 6.73
C PRO A 152 7.14 -20.97 5.56
N ASP A 153 8.07 -20.82 4.62
CA ASP A 153 8.21 -21.68 3.45
C ASP A 153 9.44 -22.62 3.51
N GLY A 154 10.20 -22.54 4.61
CA GLY A 154 11.33 -23.42 4.91
C GLY A 154 11.33 -23.92 6.36
N LYS A 155 12.25 -24.84 6.65
CA LYS A 155 12.56 -25.32 8.00
C LYS A 155 14.06 -25.36 8.24
N SER A 156 14.47 -25.20 9.50
CA SER A 156 15.84 -25.42 9.93
C SER A 156 16.18 -26.91 10.00
N ALA A 157 17.45 -27.24 10.24
CA ALA A 157 17.90 -28.64 10.42
C ALA A 157 17.28 -29.29 11.68
N ASP A 158 16.96 -28.49 12.70
CA ASP A 158 16.22 -28.85 13.91
C ASP A 158 14.68 -28.76 13.75
N GLY A 159 14.19 -28.46 12.55
CA GLY A 159 12.76 -28.50 12.19
C GLY A 159 11.95 -27.22 12.48
N ALA A 160 12.56 -26.21 13.11
CA ALA A 160 11.93 -24.93 13.40
C ALA A 160 11.58 -24.15 12.11
N ALA A 161 10.47 -23.43 12.15
CA ALA A 161 9.94 -22.68 11.01
C ALA A 161 10.89 -21.57 10.55
N ARG A 162 10.98 -21.36 9.23
CA ARG A 162 11.78 -20.30 8.60
C ARG A 162 11.04 -19.70 7.42
N SER A 163 11.14 -18.39 7.26
CA SER A 163 10.65 -17.64 6.11
C SER A 163 11.82 -17.19 5.24
N SER A 164 11.70 -17.35 3.92
CA SER A 164 12.68 -16.88 2.95
C SER A 164 12.46 -15.41 2.56
N VAL A 165 13.54 -14.74 2.20
CA VAL A 165 13.56 -13.41 1.61
C VAL A 165 14.30 -13.49 0.28
N LEU A 166 13.58 -13.39 -0.83
CA LEU A 166 14.20 -13.39 -2.15
C LEU A 166 14.66 -11.96 -2.47
N VAL A 167 15.95 -11.77 -2.70
CA VAL A 167 16.51 -10.49 -3.11
C VAL A 167 16.49 -10.43 -4.63
N ARG A 168 15.89 -9.38 -5.18
CA ARG A 168 15.63 -9.19 -6.62
C ARG A 168 16.40 -8.01 -7.20
N ASP A 169 16.85 -8.17 -8.44
CA ASP A 169 17.14 -7.05 -9.35
C ASP A 169 15.80 -6.46 -9.84
N PRO A 170 15.42 -5.22 -9.46
CA PRO A 170 14.15 -4.62 -9.88
C PRO A 170 14.06 -4.30 -11.38
N ALA A 171 15.17 -4.33 -12.13
CA ALA A 171 15.16 -4.10 -13.58
C ALA A 171 14.74 -5.35 -14.38
N ARG A 172 14.93 -6.55 -13.82
CA ARG A 172 14.63 -7.84 -14.48
C ARG A 172 13.72 -8.77 -13.66
N TRP A 173 13.47 -8.43 -12.40
CA TRP A 173 12.79 -9.24 -11.39
C TRP A 173 13.44 -10.60 -11.09
N THR A 174 14.72 -10.77 -11.42
CA THR A 174 15.49 -12.02 -11.19
C THR A 174 15.99 -12.12 -9.75
N THR A 175 15.95 -13.31 -9.15
CA THR A 175 16.55 -13.58 -7.84
C THR A 175 18.08 -13.52 -7.92
N GLU A 176 18.66 -12.56 -7.20
CA GLU A 176 20.11 -12.44 -6.98
C GLU A 176 20.60 -13.36 -5.86
N ARG A 177 19.77 -13.57 -4.82
CA ARG A 177 20.02 -14.47 -3.69
C ARG A 177 18.77 -14.68 -2.83
N GLU A 178 18.83 -15.66 -1.94
CA GLU A 178 17.85 -15.91 -0.90
C GLU A 178 18.47 -15.71 0.48
N LEU A 179 17.77 -15.00 1.36
CA LEU A 179 18.12 -14.89 2.78
C LEU A 179 17.09 -15.67 3.62
N THR A 180 17.48 -16.05 4.83
CA THR A 180 16.64 -16.89 5.70
C THR A 180 16.39 -16.21 7.03
N VAL A 181 15.12 -16.07 7.40
CA VAL A 181 14.68 -15.47 8.67
C VAL A 181 14.01 -16.55 9.53
N PRO A 182 14.31 -16.65 10.85
CA PRO A 182 13.61 -17.57 11.74
C PRO A 182 12.15 -17.14 11.96
N GLY A 183 11.21 -18.09 11.94
CA GLY A 183 9.80 -17.86 12.22
C GLY A 183 8.98 -17.32 11.06
N THR A 184 7.76 -16.87 11.37
CA THR A 184 6.82 -16.17 10.47
C THR A 184 7.15 -14.68 10.49
N VAL A 185 7.21 -14.00 9.33
CA VAL A 185 7.44 -12.54 9.32
C VAL A 185 6.10 -11.81 9.42
N ASP A 186 5.81 -11.24 10.59
CA ASP A 186 4.56 -10.52 10.87
C ASP A 186 4.69 -9.02 10.53
N PHE A 187 5.89 -8.45 10.73
CA PHE A 187 6.17 -7.03 10.48
C PHE A 187 7.32 -6.89 9.51
N ALA A 188 7.24 -5.92 8.59
CA ALA A 188 8.34 -5.64 7.68
C ALA A 188 8.33 -4.19 7.22
N ALA A 189 9.52 -3.57 7.22
CA ALA A 189 9.73 -2.19 6.85
C ALA A 189 10.88 -2.06 5.84
N SER A 190 10.66 -1.20 4.85
CA SER A 190 11.61 -0.92 3.78
C SER A 190 12.56 0.21 4.15
N ASP A 191 13.79 0.17 3.65
CA ASP A 191 14.67 1.32 3.61
C ASP A 191 14.93 1.72 2.15
N ARG A 192 14.34 2.82 1.67
CA ARG A 192 14.61 3.27 0.29
C ARG A 192 15.95 4.00 0.15
N ALA A 193 16.64 4.30 1.24
CA ALA A 193 17.94 5.00 1.24
C ALA A 193 19.15 4.05 1.22
N SER A 194 18.99 2.78 1.62
CA SER A 194 20.01 1.74 1.55
C SER A 194 19.46 0.40 1.01
N ASP A 195 20.31 -0.61 0.84
CA ASP A 195 19.86 -1.95 0.45
C ASP A 195 19.65 -2.84 1.69
N THR A 196 18.79 -2.38 2.60
CA THR A 196 18.41 -3.10 3.83
C THR A 196 16.90 -3.10 4.03
N VAL A 197 16.40 -4.07 4.81
CA VAL A 197 15.01 -4.10 5.30
C VAL A 197 14.99 -4.55 6.76
N CYS A 198 14.01 -4.07 7.51
CA CYS A 198 13.81 -4.42 8.92
C CYS A 198 12.63 -5.38 9.03
N LEU A 199 12.83 -6.53 9.68
CA LEU A 199 11.86 -7.64 9.72
C LEU A 199 11.58 -8.03 11.17
N GLY A 200 10.31 -8.08 11.54
CA GLY A 200 9.81 -8.57 12.82
C GLY A 200 9.16 -9.94 12.63
N SER A 201 9.64 -10.96 13.34
CA SER A 201 9.14 -12.33 13.22
C SER A 201 8.76 -12.97 14.55
N SER A 202 7.64 -13.69 14.53
CA SER A 202 7.15 -14.54 15.61
C SER A 202 7.69 -15.96 15.45
N THR A 203 7.91 -16.63 16.58
CA THR A 203 8.22 -18.07 16.61
C THR A 203 7.20 -18.79 17.49
N GLU A 204 6.51 -19.77 16.93
CA GLU A 204 5.50 -20.58 17.64
C GLU A 204 6.12 -21.56 18.67
N ASP A 205 7.44 -21.66 18.75
CA ASP A 205 8.14 -22.53 19.69
C ASP A 205 7.92 -22.10 21.14
N GLY A 206 7.21 -22.95 21.89
CA GLY A 206 6.68 -22.65 23.22
C GLY A 206 7.70 -22.14 24.23
N SER A 207 7.21 -21.32 25.17
CA SER A 207 7.94 -20.63 26.26
C SER A 207 8.84 -19.44 25.89
N ARG A 208 8.98 -19.08 24.61
CA ARG A 208 9.58 -17.80 24.17
C ARG A 208 8.66 -17.03 23.20
N ALA A 209 7.42 -16.79 23.62
CA ALA A 209 6.51 -15.91 22.91
C ALA A 209 7.05 -14.47 22.90
N GLY A 210 7.15 -13.88 21.71
CA GLY A 210 7.60 -12.49 21.51
C GLY A 210 8.18 -12.27 20.11
N THR A 211 7.96 -11.08 19.58
CA THR A 211 8.48 -10.65 18.27
C THR A 211 10.00 -10.51 18.34
N ARG A 212 10.71 -11.16 17.40
CA ARG A 212 12.15 -10.97 17.18
C ARG A 212 12.32 -9.95 16.07
N VAL A 213 13.17 -8.94 16.24
CA VAL A 213 13.49 -8.00 15.15
C VAL A 213 14.85 -8.34 14.55
N SER A 214 15.01 -8.12 13.25
CA SER A 214 16.26 -8.28 12.53
C SER A 214 16.39 -7.28 11.38
N VAL A 215 17.64 -6.93 11.03
CA VAL A 215 17.96 -6.21 9.80
C VAL A 215 18.49 -7.21 8.78
N ALA A 216 17.89 -7.25 7.60
CA ALA A 216 18.40 -8.00 6.46
C ALA A 216 19.12 -7.05 5.51
N ASP A 217 20.43 -7.20 5.39
CA ASP A 217 21.28 -6.57 4.37
C ASP A 217 21.12 -7.34 3.05
N LEU A 218 20.47 -6.72 2.07
CA LEU A 218 20.17 -7.30 0.76
C LEU A 218 21.44 -7.42 -0.09
N ALA A 219 22.32 -6.41 -0.01
CA ALA A 219 23.52 -6.29 -0.83
C ALA A 219 24.68 -7.17 -0.33
N GLY A 220 24.85 -7.31 0.99
CA GLY A 220 25.82 -8.21 1.63
C GLY A 220 25.25 -9.60 1.97
N GLY A 221 23.93 -9.78 1.96
CA GLY A 221 23.26 -11.05 2.19
C GLY A 221 23.26 -11.51 3.65
N LYS A 222 23.26 -10.59 4.61
CA LYS A 222 23.37 -10.89 6.05
C LYS A 222 22.10 -10.49 6.80
N VAL A 223 21.54 -11.43 7.56
CA VAL A 223 20.49 -11.14 8.55
C VAL A 223 21.13 -10.96 9.92
N THR A 224 20.93 -9.81 10.56
CA THR A 224 21.48 -9.47 11.88
C THR A 224 20.34 -9.30 12.88
N PRO A 225 20.29 -10.07 13.99
CA PRO A 225 19.24 -9.93 15.00
C PRO A 225 19.41 -8.64 15.80
N VAL A 226 18.29 -8.09 16.25
CA VAL A 226 18.17 -6.81 16.95
C VAL A 226 17.50 -7.04 18.30
N PRO A 227 18.04 -6.51 19.41
CA PRO A 227 17.40 -6.63 20.73
C PRO A 227 16.03 -5.94 20.75
N VAL A 228 15.00 -6.65 21.22
CA VAL A 228 13.68 -6.10 21.54
C VAL A 228 13.55 -6.05 23.07
N PRO A 229 13.14 -4.92 23.68
CA PRO A 229 12.95 -4.85 25.13
C PRO A 229 11.92 -5.84 25.66
N SER A 230 12.22 -6.46 26.80
CA SER A 230 11.33 -7.43 27.44
C SER A 230 10.02 -6.77 27.90
N GLY A 231 8.88 -7.35 27.49
CA GLY A 231 7.54 -6.84 27.86
C GLY A 231 6.99 -5.75 26.94
N LEU A 232 7.72 -5.41 25.86
CA LEU A 232 7.20 -4.64 24.73
C LEU A 232 6.42 -5.58 23.79
N ASP A 233 5.16 -5.24 23.53
CA ASP A 233 4.33 -5.84 22.51
C ASP A 233 4.49 -5.02 21.22
N VAL A 234 5.27 -5.52 20.26
CA VAL A 234 5.61 -4.83 19.01
C VAL A 234 4.37 -4.72 18.13
N LYS A 235 4.12 -3.52 17.60
CA LYS A 235 2.96 -3.19 16.77
C LYS A 235 3.32 -2.73 15.37
N ASP A 236 4.48 -2.10 15.18
CA ASP A 236 4.93 -1.70 13.85
C ASP A 236 6.46 -1.48 13.80
N LEU A 237 7.02 -1.40 12.59
CA LEU A 237 8.43 -1.15 12.31
C LEU A 237 8.62 -0.04 11.28
N ALA A 238 9.67 0.77 11.44
CA ALA A 238 10.28 1.52 10.32
C ALA A 238 11.78 1.20 10.22
N CYS A 239 12.39 1.49 9.06
CA CYS A 239 13.79 1.13 8.77
C CYS A 239 14.63 2.28 8.18
N PRO A 240 14.70 3.47 8.82
CA PRO A 240 15.53 4.56 8.32
C PRO A 240 17.02 4.17 8.30
N SER A 241 17.66 4.21 7.12
CA SER A 241 19.10 3.94 6.94
C SER A 241 19.57 2.60 7.54
N GLY A 242 18.73 1.56 7.47
CA GLY A 242 18.99 0.23 8.04
C GLY A 242 19.01 0.17 9.57
N HIS A 243 18.58 1.23 10.26
CA HIS A 243 18.46 1.31 11.72
C HIS A 243 17.00 1.11 12.13
N PRO A 244 16.61 -0.02 12.73
CA PRO A 244 15.22 -0.29 13.09
C PRO A 244 14.65 0.75 14.05
N VAL A 245 13.46 1.23 13.73
CA VAL A 245 12.56 1.89 14.66
C VAL A 245 11.50 0.86 15.04
N ILE A 246 11.55 0.37 16.27
CA ILE A 246 10.65 -0.66 16.80
C ILE A 246 9.56 0.04 17.61
N VAL A 247 8.32 0.01 17.14
CA VAL A 247 7.19 0.65 17.82
C VAL A 247 6.32 -0.39 18.49
N GLY A 248 5.94 -0.16 19.74
CA GLY A 248 5.06 -1.06 20.46
C GLY A 248 4.45 -0.42 21.69
N SER A 249 3.66 -1.21 22.41
CA SER A 249 3.03 -0.82 23.67
C SER A 249 3.51 -1.73 24.81
N PRO A 250 3.56 -1.24 26.06
CA PRO A 250 3.78 -2.13 27.20
C PRO A 250 2.64 -3.15 27.30
N ALA A 251 2.94 -4.40 27.70
CA ALA A 251 1.89 -5.40 27.95
C ALA A 251 0.87 -5.00 29.04
N SER A 252 1.18 -3.98 29.85
CA SER A 252 0.33 -3.37 30.88
C SER A 252 -0.13 -1.94 30.53
N ALA A 253 -0.13 -1.57 29.24
CA ALA A 253 -0.59 -0.28 28.73
C ALA A 253 -2.00 0.05 29.26
N LYS A 254 -2.21 1.34 29.58
CA LYS A 254 -3.48 1.84 30.09
C LYS A 254 -4.23 2.55 28.97
N SER A 255 -5.56 2.61 29.06
CA SER A 255 -6.33 3.56 28.27
C SER A 255 -6.15 4.98 28.83
N GLY A 256 -6.00 5.97 27.95
CA GLY A 256 -5.81 7.37 28.35
C GLY A 256 -5.31 8.25 27.21
N GLY A 257 -4.79 9.44 27.56
CA GLY A 257 -4.12 10.31 26.58
C GLY A 257 -2.78 9.71 26.13
N ILE A 258 -2.51 9.79 24.82
CA ILE A 258 -1.35 9.15 24.18
C ILE A 258 -0.04 9.77 24.68
N LYS A 259 0.78 8.92 25.30
CA LYS A 259 2.16 9.23 25.69
C LYS A 259 3.09 8.39 24.86
N VAL A 260 4.05 9.06 24.23
CA VAL A 260 5.09 8.42 23.44
C VAL A 260 6.42 8.68 24.11
N SER A 261 7.21 7.63 24.30
CA SER A 261 8.61 7.73 24.74
C SER A 261 9.52 7.00 23.77
N LEU A 262 10.78 7.40 23.72
CA LEU A 262 11.78 6.85 22.81
C LEU A 262 13.06 6.54 23.59
N ASP A 263 13.62 5.37 23.33
CA ASP A 263 14.97 4.97 23.75
C ASP A 263 15.80 4.64 22.51
N ARG A 264 17.03 5.17 22.41
CA ARG A 264 17.89 4.98 21.23
C ARG A 264 19.21 4.33 21.62
N THR A 265 19.44 3.17 21.04
CA THR A 265 20.68 2.40 21.13
C THR A 265 21.48 2.50 19.83
N THR A 266 22.66 1.89 19.78
CA THR A 266 23.43 1.73 18.53
C THR A 266 22.81 0.71 17.56
N SER A 267 21.91 -0.15 18.03
CA SER A 267 21.33 -1.25 17.24
C SER A 267 19.89 -1.01 16.77
N ALA A 268 19.14 -0.18 17.50
CA ALA A 268 17.75 0.18 17.21
C ALA A 268 17.31 1.39 18.01
N THR A 269 16.26 2.04 17.54
CA THR A 269 15.44 2.99 18.29
C THR A 269 14.15 2.29 18.68
N VAL A 270 13.78 2.34 19.95
CA VAL A 270 12.53 1.77 20.45
C VAL A 270 11.59 2.91 20.81
N VAL A 271 10.37 2.87 20.28
CA VAL A 271 9.31 3.83 20.60
C VAL A 271 8.19 3.11 21.33
N THR A 272 7.88 3.57 22.54
CA THR A 272 6.84 2.99 23.39
C THR A 272 5.64 3.93 23.43
N VAL A 273 4.46 3.38 23.13
CA VAL A 273 3.18 4.11 23.15
C VAL A 273 2.28 3.55 24.26
N ASP A 274 1.91 4.43 25.20
CA ASP A 274 0.94 4.18 26.28
C ASP A 274 -0.27 5.13 26.13
N GLY A 275 -1.45 4.71 26.58
CA GLY A 275 -2.70 5.47 26.42
C GLY A 275 -3.58 5.03 25.24
N GLY A 276 -2.97 4.62 24.11
CA GLY A 276 -3.67 4.32 22.85
C GLY A 276 -3.09 3.12 22.08
N ARG A 277 -3.74 2.78 20.97
CA ARG A 277 -3.32 1.74 20.03
C ARG A 277 -2.37 2.33 19.00
N VAL A 278 -1.24 1.67 18.73
CA VAL A 278 -0.36 2.03 17.59
C VAL A 278 -1.02 1.55 16.31
N ASP A 279 -1.17 2.46 15.35
CA ASP A 279 -1.79 2.16 14.06
C ASP A 279 -0.76 2.14 12.92
N ALA A 280 0.19 3.09 12.91
CA ALA A 280 1.26 3.12 11.92
C ALA A 280 2.50 3.91 12.42
N VAL A 281 3.68 3.58 11.90
CA VAL A 281 4.90 4.41 12.03
C VAL A 281 5.52 4.74 10.67
N ALA A 282 6.07 5.94 10.57
CA ALA A 282 7.01 6.32 9.53
C ALA A 282 8.23 7.01 10.15
N ALA A 283 9.42 6.81 9.59
CA ALA A 283 10.65 7.37 10.14
C ALA A 283 11.66 7.79 9.06
N THR A 284 12.47 8.78 9.43
CA THR A 284 13.68 9.25 8.75
C THR A 284 14.83 9.20 9.75
N ASP A 285 16.06 9.51 9.32
CA ASP A 285 17.21 9.61 10.23
C ASP A 285 17.03 10.67 11.34
N THR A 286 16.17 11.67 11.10
CA THR A 286 15.99 12.85 11.95
C THR A 286 14.65 12.90 12.68
N SER A 287 13.60 12.27 12.17
CA SER A 287 12.27 12.30 12.79
C SER A 287 11.54 10.96 12.68
N ILE A 288 10.73 10.67 13.69
CA ILE A 288 9.81 9.52 13.72
C ILE A 288 8.41 10.07 13.93
N VAL A 289 7.46 9.66 13.10
CA VAL A 289 6.04 9.99 13.24
C VAL A 289 5.26 8.72 13.52
N VAL A 290 4.53 8.73 14.64
CA VAL A 290 3.64 7.64 15.05
C VAL A 290 2.21 8.12 14.92
N ALA A 291 1.37 7.36 14.22
CA ALA A 291 -0.08 7.44 14.32
C ALA A 291 -0.57 6.49 15.40
N ALA A 292 -1.29 7.02 16.39
CA ALA A 292 -1.87 6.24 17.47
C ALA A 292 -3.32 6.66 17.74
N ALA A 293 -4.22 5.68 17.87
CA ALA A 293 -5.63 5.90 18.13
C ALA A 293 -5.93 5.93 19.64
N ALA A 294 -6.75 6.89 20.06
CA ALA A 294 -7.28 7.03 21.41
C ALA A 294 -8.76 7.42 21.38
N GLY A 295 -9.63 6.47 21.73
CA GLY A 295 -11.08 6.65 21.62
C GLY A 295 -11.51 6.70 20.15
N ASN A 296 -12.11 7.82 19.75
CA ASN A 296 -12.56 8.05 18.37
C ASN A 296 -11.57 8.89 17.54
N ASP A 297 -10.43 9.29 18.11
CA ASP A 297 -9.45 10.15 17.46
C ASP A 297 -8.15 9.40 17.18
N THR A 298 -7.43 9.84 16.14
CA THR A 298 -6.03 9.43 15.88
C THR A 298 -5.11 10.62 16.08
N GLU A 299 -4.09 10.49 16.93
CA GLU A 299 -3.05 11.49 17.10
C GLU A 299 -1.79 11.11 16.32
N LEU A 300 -1.24 12.07 15.57
CA LEU A 300 0.07 11.96 14.95
C LEU A 300 1.07 12.69 15.85
N VAL A 301 2.07 11.96 16.34
CA VAL A 301 3.13 12.47 17.21
C VAL A 301 4.46 12.39 16.50
N GLU A 302 5.10 13.53 16.26
CA GLU A 302 6.46 13.63 15.69
C GLU A 302 7.49 13.78 16.79
N LEU A 303 8.47 12.88 16.78
CA LEU A 303 9.62 12.87 17.68
C LEU A 303 10.90 13.21 16.91
N ASP A 304 11.82 13.90 17.58
CA ASP A 304 13.23 13.92 17.20
C ASP A 304 13.82 12.51 17.35
N ALA A 305 14.35 11.97 16.26
CA ALA A 305 14.88 10.61 16.25
C ALA A 305 16.18 10.48 17.08
N ALA A 306 16.87 11.58 17.41
CA ALA A 306 18.12 11.54 18.17
C ALA A 306 17.91 11.46 19.69
N GLY A 307 17.05 12.32 20.24
CA GLY A 307 16.82 12.47 21.68
C GLY A 307 15.40 12.17 22.16
N GLY A 308 14.47 11.76 21.29
CA GLY A 308 13.11 11.39 21.69
C GLY A 308 12.21 12.55 22.10
N LYS A 309 12.65 13.79 21.87
CA LYS A 309 11.86 14.98 22.17
C LYS A 309 10.67 15.06 21.21
N GLU A 310 9.46 15.19 21.74
CA GLU A 310 8.29 15.56 20.95
C GLU A 310 8.51 16.92 20.28
N LEU A 311 8.46 16.93 18.95
CA LEU A 311 8.62 18.11 18.11
C LEU A 311 7.27 18.73 17.80
N ARG A 312 6.30 17.90 17.42
CA ARG A 312 4.97 18.31 16.95
C ARG A 312 3.92 17.25 17.26
N ARG A 313 2.67 17.68 17.38
CA ARG A 313 1.50 16.80 17.50
C ARG A 313 0.32 17.41 16.75
N ALA A 314 -0.47 16.57 16.09
CA ALA A 314 -1.78 16.94 15.57
C ALA A 314 -2.79 15.82 15.84
N ARG A 315 -4.07 16.16 15.78
CA ARG A 315 -5.18 15.23 15.96
C ARG A 315 -6.02 15.17 14.70
N VAL A 316 -6.38 13.96 14.29
CA VAL A 316 -7.47 13.68 13.35
C VAL A 316 -8.68 13.27 14.17
N GLU A 317 -9.69 14.13 14.19
CA GLU A 317 -10.98 13.88 14.84
C GLU A 317 -11.80 12.88 14.01
N ASP A 318 -12.65 12.11 14.68
CA ASP A 318 -13.55 11.10 14.06
C ASP A 318 -12.81 10.08 13.17
N LEU A 319 -11.63 9.65 13.62
CA LEU A 319 -10.81 8.57 13.07
C LEU A 319 -10.35 7.63 14.19
N ALA A 320 -11.17 6.62 14.50
CA ALA A 320 -10.89 5.62 15.54
C ALA A 320 -9.80 4.59 15.16
N ALA A 321 -9.43 4.52 13.88
CA ALA A 321 -8.32 3.74 13.37
C ALA A 321 -7.79 4.31 12.05
N SER A 322 -6.48 4.47 11.91
CA SER A 322 -5.83 4.72 10.62
C SER A 322 -5.23 3.43 10.06
N SER A 323 -5.34 3.19 8.76
CA SER A 323 -4.73 2.01 8.10
C SER A 323 -3.24 2.20 7.84
N ALA A 324 -2.83 3.42 7.49
CA ALA A 324 -1.44 3.78 7.19
C ALA A 324 -1.20 5.29 7.31
N ILE A 325 0.07 5.69 7.30
CA ILE A 325 0.50 7.07 7.09
C ILE A 325 1.54 7.19 5.96
N THR A 326 1.51 8.29 5.20
CA THR A 326 2.49 8.56 4.13
C THR A 326 2.98 10.01 4.20
N PRO A 327 4.31 10.26 4.20
CA PRO A 327 4.86 11.61 4.14
C PRO A 327 4.71 12.21 2.74
N THR A 328 4.44 13.51 2.67
CA THR A 328 4.32 14.28 1.41
C THR A 328 4.90 15.68 1.57
N SER A 329 5.08 16.41 0.47
CA SER A 329 5.49 17.83 0.49
C SER A 329 4.51 18.74 1.23
N ALA A 330 3.24 18.34 1.37
CA ALA A 330 2.17 19.12 2.00
C ALA A 330 1.85 18.69 3.45
N GLY A 331 2.67 17.81 4.04
CA GLY A 331 2.43 17.19 5.35
C GLY A 331 2.25 15.69 5.24
N TRP A 332 1.43 15.11 6.12
CA TRP A 332 1.17 13.68 6.19
C TRP A 332 -0.20 13.35 5.60
N LEU A 333 -0.31 12.22 4.90
CA LEU A 333 -1.58 11.59 4.60
C LEU A 333 -1.84 10.51 5.64
N VAL A 334 -3.05 10.51 6.21
CA VAL A 334 -3.54 9.52 7.16
C VAL A 334 -4.71 8.81 6.51
N TYR A 335 -4.58 7.50 6.31
CA TYR A 335 -5.54 6.72 5.54
C TYR A 335 -6.61 6.11 6.45
N ALA A 336 -7.84 6.15 5.97
CA ALA A 336 -9.00 5.48 6.53
C ALA A 336 -9.69 4.67 5.43
N GLU A 337 -10.64 3.82 5.80
CA GLU A 337 -11.35 2.89 4.90
C GLU A 337 -11.86 3.55 3.60
N GLU A 338 -12.51 4.71 3.66
CA GLU A 338 -13.07 5.39 2.46
C GLU A 338 -12.55 6.82 2.26
N SER A 339 -11.49 7.22 2.96
CA SER A 339 -11.03 8.62 2.92
C SER A 339 -9.59 8.80 3.37
N VAL A 340 -9.00 9.95 3.00
CA VAL A 340 -7.66 10.35 3.43
C VAL A 340 -7.75 11.70 4.13
N THR A 341 -7.06 11.83 5.26
CA THR A 341 -6.87 13.12 5.93
C THR A 341 -5.44 13.60 5.73
N ARG A 342 -5.29 14.75 5.07
CA ARG A 342 -4.02 15.48 5.06
C ARG A 342 -3.83 16.19 6.40
N VAL A 343 -2.66 16.05 7.02
CA VAL A 343 -2.29 16.61 8.32
C VAL A 343 -0.99 17.40 8.21
N ASN A 344 -1.03 18.71 8.43
CA ASN A 344 0.16 19.53 8.54
C ASN A 344 0.58 19.63 10.02
N LEU A 345 1.57 18.84 10.44
CA LEU A 345 2.04 18.83 11.82
C LEU A 345 2.60 20.19 12.28
N THR A 346 3.05 21.06 11.37
CA THR A 346 3.59 22.38 11.73
C THR A 346 2.50 23.39 12.09
N THR A 347 1.33 23.33 11.45
CA THR A 347 0.20 24.23 11.72
C THR A 347 -0.90 23.58 12.56
N GLY A 348 -0.91 22.25 12.67
CA GLY A 348 -2.01 21.47 13.25
C GLY A 348 -3.21 21.33 12.31
N GLU A 349 -3.17 21.92 11.11
CA GLU A 349 -4.30 21.91 10.18
C GLU A 349 -4.53 20.51 9.58
N THR A 350 -5.78 20.08 9.59
CA THR A 350 -6.21 18.84 8.95
C THR A 350 -7.19 19.12 7.80
N LYS A 351 -7.18 18.26 6.79
CA LYS A 351 -8.13 18.31 5.68
C LYS A 351 -8.44 16.91 5.17
N ARG A 352 -9.63 16.41 5.53
CA ARG A 352 -10.22 15.18 5.00
C ARG A 352 -10.76 15.38 3.58
N PHE A 353 -10.63 14.34 2.76
CA PHE A 353 -11.24 14.19 1.45
C PHE A 353 -11.45 12.69 1.17
N ASP A 354 -12.46 12.38 0.36
CA ASP A 354 -12.92 11.02 0.15
C ASP A 354 -12.07 10.29 -0.91
N LEU A 355 -11.97 8.97 -0.77
CA LEU A 355 -11.46 8.07 -1.80
C LEU A 355 -12.61 7.69 -2.76
N PRO A 356 -12.32 7.30 -4.02
CA PRO A 356 -13.33 6.80 -4.95
C PRO A 356 -13.98 5.47 -4.55
N GLY A 357 -13.48 4.82 -3.50
CA GLY A 357 -13.95 3.53 -3.01
C GLY A 357 -13.16 3.08 -1.77
N THR A 358 -13.44 1.86 -1.32
CA THR A 358 -12.87 1.28 -0.09
C THR A 358 -11.40 0.90 -0.27
N LEU A 359 -10.50 1.46 0.54
CA LEU A 359 -9.08 1.13 0.59
C LEU A 359 -8.87 -0.37 0.82
N LEU A 360 -7.99 -1.00 0.03
CA LEU A 360 -7.50 -2.35 0.30
C LEU A 360 -6.32 -2.29 1.29
N ASP A 361 -6.08 -3.36 2.07
CA ASP A 361 -5.00 -3.39 3.07
C ASP A 361 -3.68 -2.82 2.52
N SER A 362 -3.20 -1.77 3.19
CA SER A 362 -2.13 -0.86 2.74
C SER A 362 -0.77 -1.15 3.38
#